data_AF-A0A1G2PYV2-F1
#
_entry.id   AF-A0A1G2PYV2-F1
#
_cell.length_a   1.000
_cell.length_b   1.000
_cell.length_c   1.000
_cell.angle_alpha   90.00
_cell.angle_beta   90.00
_cell.angle_gamma   90.00
#
_symmetry.space_group_name_H-M   'P 1'
#
loop_
_entity.id
_entity.type
_entity.pdbx_description
1 polymer ?
#
loop_
_entity_poly.entity_id
_entity_poly.type
_entity_poly.pdbx_seq_one_letter_code
_entity_poly.pdbx_strand_id
1 'polypeptide(L)'
;MRLNEAALKKQIALLQRIGIPSDHEDEVPIALSPSVMGMLNLVTVAINHQTTPVHGVALTGTIFGRERRGWDYLRESFLAAARHDASIVSPSRLAEFTIAQLNSILKGSPIKRPKERVELLHDIGTKMCEAGWEDIDALYRGAQRALLRKDGSGILQQLAAFRAYADPLRKKSNYFCAIMQNQGLWRFRDPGNLGPPVNYHESRLLARLGILRIADPELHEKLRRGWEVTEEEDFALRKAAYRAIVRVAKALNVSPSAMHYLDWNFARNCCTRSNPHCTGCDASCVLPTRYRIGEHENPRCVFSDICPSRDLPEGERLLDPFSETIWH
;
A
#
# COMPACT_ATOMS: atom_id res chain seq x y z
N MET A 1 -11.97 3.29 18.67
CA MET A 1 -10.60 3.76 18.36
C MET A 1 -10.52 5.29 18.51
N ARG A 2 -9.52 5.83 19.22
CA ARG A 2 -9.29 7.30 19.31
C ARG A 2 -7.84 7.63 18.96
N LEU A 3 -7.58 8.86 18.53
CA LEU A 3 -6.21 9.34 18.34
C LEU A 3 -5.64 9.88 19.65
N ASN A 4 -4.37 9.60 19.90
CA ASN A 4 -3.61 10.19 20.99
C ASN A 4 -2.96 11.49 20.50
N GLU A 5 -3.55 12.62 20.87
CA GLU A 5 -3.10 13.96 20.46
C GLU A 5 -1.65 14.26 20.87
N ALA A 6 -1.21 13.76 22.02
CA ALA A 6 0.16 13.99 22.49
C ALA A 6 1.17 13.23 21.62
N ALA A 7 0.89 11.96 21.30
CA ALA A 7 1.74 11.17 20.40
C ALA A 7 1.76 11.76 18.98
N LEU A 8 0.61 12.22 18.48
CA LEU A 8 0.50 12.87 17.17
C LEU A 8 1.37 14.14 17.10
N LYS A 9 1.31 14.99 18.14
CA LYS A 9 2.15 16.20 18.23
C LYS A 9 3.64 15.88 18.24
N LYS A 10 4.07 14.82 18.96
CA LYS A 10 5.47 14.36 18.97
C LYS A 10 5.92 13.91 17.58
N GLN A 11 5.09 13.16 16.85
CA GLN A 11 5.39 12.75 15.48
C GLN A 11 5.52 13.96 14.55
N ILE A 12 4.57 14.89 14.61
CA ILE A 12 4.60 16.12 13.80
C ILE A 12 5.90 16.90 14.07
N ALA A 13 6.22 17.17 15.34
CA ALA A 13 7.44 17.92 15.70
C ALA A 13 8.72 17.23 15.21
N LEU A 14 8.79 15.90 15.32
CA LEU A 14 9.91 15.13 14.78
C LEU A 14 10.03 15.29 13.26
N LEU A 15 8.93 15.08 12.54
CA LEU A 15 8.89 15.11 11.08
C LEU A 15 9.12 16.52 10.51
N GLN A 16 8.70 17.58 11.22
CA GLN A 16 9.04 18.97 10.87
C GLN A 16 10.54 19.21 10.85
N ARG A 17 11.29 18.58 11.76
CA ARG A 17 12.75 18.74 11.88
C ARG A 17 13.51 17.99 10.79
N ILE A 18 13.09 16.77 10.47
CA ILE A 18 13.85 15.88 9.57
C ILE A 18 13.40 15.95 8.10
N GLY A 19 12.23 16.55 7.83
CA GLY A 19 11.64 16.61 6.49
C GLY A 19 11.02 15.28 6.05
N ILE A 20 10.18 15.35 5.01
CA ILE A 20 9.54 14.17 4.40
C ILE A 20 9.98 14.10 2.93
N PRO A 21 10.59 13.00 2.48
CA PRO A 21 10.93 12.81 1.08
C PRO A 21 9.70 12.79 0.17
N SER A 22 9.87 13.12 -1.10
CA SER A 22 8.81 13.00 -2.10
C SER A 22 8.35 11.55 -2.31
N ASP A 23 7.08 11.39 -2.66
CA ASP A 23 6.41 10.13 -2.99
C ASP A 23 6.68 9.69 -4.42
N HIS A 24 7.41 8.58 -4.58
CA HIS A 24 7.70 7.95 -5.88
C HIS A 24 7.99 6.44 -5.70
N GLU A 25 7.75 5.59 -6.69
CA GLU A 25 8.21 4.18 -6.64
C GLU A 25 9.59 4.09 -7.25
N ASP A 26 10.54 3.32 -6.72
CA ASP A 26 11.85 3.22 -7.35
C ASP A 26 11.72 2.76 -8.83
N GLU A 27 12.29 3.54 -9.74
CA GLU A 27 12.16 3.31 -11.18
C GLU A 27 12.85 2.02 -11.60
N VAL A 28 12.14 1.23 -12.40
CA VAL A 28 12.72 0.10 -13.12
C VAL A 28 12.86 0.56 -14.57
N PRO A 29 14.05 0.47 -15.20
CA PRO A 29 14.33 1.02 -16.53
C PRO A 29 13.70 0.16 -17.64
N ILE A 30 12.37 0.06 -17.64
CA ILE A 30 11.58 -0.62 -18.66
C ILE A 30 10.60 0.38 -19.24
N ALA A 31 10.80 0.70 -20.51
CA ALA A 31 9.88 1.53 -21.27
C ALA A 31 8.69 0.67 -21.74
N LEU A 32 7.51 0.95 -21.20
CA LEU A 32 6.22 0.56 -21.77
C LEU A 32 5.49 1.81 -22.22
N SER A 33 4.49 1.67 -23.09
CA SER A 33 3.63 2.80 -23.41
C SER A 33 2.86 3.27 -22.15
N PRO A 34 2.52 4.57 -22.04
CA PRO A 34 1.76 5.09 -20.90
C PRO A 34 0.47 4.29 -20.61
N SER A 35 -0.26 3.91 -21.65
CA SER A 35 -1.51 3.13 -21.55
C SER A 35 -1.26 1.73 -20.95
N VAL A 36 -0.23 1.02 -21.41
CA VAL A 36 0.15 -0.30 -20.86
C VAL A 36 0.63 -0.17 -19.41
N MET A 37 1.41 0.87 -19.08
CA MET A 37 1.84 1.12 -17.70
C MET A 37 0.64 1.40 -16.79
N GLY A 38 -0.34 2.17 -17.26
CA GLY A 38 -1.59 2.44 -16.53
C GLY A 38 -2.37 1.16 -16.23
N MET A 39 -2.53 0.30 -17.25
CA MET A 39 -3.17 -1.01 -17.08
C MET A 39 -2.39 -1.94 -16.15
N LEU A 40 -1.06 -1.95 -16.25
CA LEU A 40 -0.21 -2.73 -15.35
C LEU A 40 -0.36 -2.29 -13.90
N ASN A 41 -0.38 -0.98 -13.63
CA ASN A 41 -0.60 -0.46 -12.28
C ASN A 41 -2.00 -0.84 -11.77
N LEU A 42 -3.04 -0.73 -12.61
CA LEU A 42 -4.40 -1.15 -12.26
C LEU A 42 -4.46 -2.64 -11.89
N VAL A 43 -3.87 -3.50 -12.70
CA VAL A 43 -3.86 -4.96 -12.50
C VAL A 43 -3.08 -5.35 -11.26
N THR A 44 -1.86 -4.83 -11.11
CA THR A 44 -0.98 -5.20 -9.98
C THR A 44 -1.54 -4.70 -8.66
N VAL A 45 -2.06 -3.48 -8.58
CA VAL A 45 -2.69 -2.94 -7.36
C VAL A 45 -3.93 -3.76 -6.97
N ALA A 46 -4.74 -4.20 -7.95
CA ALA A 46 -5.93 -5.00 -7.68
C ALA A 46 -5.61 -6.28 -6.88
N ILE A 47 -4.47 -6.90 -7.19
CA ILE A 47 -4.05 -8.20 -6.64
C ILE A 47 -2.85 -8.09 -5.68
N ASN A 48 -2.59 -6.96 -5.04
CA ASN A 48 -1.42 -6.79 -4.15
C ASN A 48 -1.67 -7.09 -2.66
N HIS A 49 -2.88 -7.51 -2.28
CA HIS A 49 -3.18 -7.76 -0.87
C HIS A 49 -2.33 -8.91 -0.30
N GLN A 50 -1.76 -8.72 0.90
CA GLN A 50 -1.01 -9.75 1.65
C GLN A 50 0.02 -10.53 0.82
N THR A 51 0.80 -9.86 -0.04
CA THR A 51 1.93 -10.50 -0.73
C THR A 51 3.06 -10.91 0.22
N THR A 52 3.03 -10.41 1.46
CA THR A 52 3.91 -10.78 2.59
C THR A 52 3.04 -11.12 3.80
N PRO A 53 2.28 -12.23 3.73
CA PRO A 53 1.24 -12.53 4.71
C PRO A 53 1.83 -12.73 6.12
N VAL A 54 0.98 -12.59 7.13
CA VAL A 54 1.35 -12.93 8.53
C VAL A 54 1.58 -14.44 8.65
N HIS A 55 0.69 -15.23 8.05
CA HIS A 55 0.78 -16.69 7.98
C HIS A 55 0.97 -17.15 6.53
N GLY A 56 2.00 -17.98 6.30
CA GLY A 56 2.32 -18.55 5.00
C GLY A 56 3.61 -18.00 4.38
N VAL A 57 3.85 -18.36 3.12
CA VAL A 57 5.06 -18.00 2.39
C VAL A 57 4.90 -16.63 1.76
N ALA A 58 5.92 -15.77 1.90
CA ALA A 58 5.96 -14.50 1.21
C ALA A 58 6.22 -14.71 -0.28
N LEU A 59 5.59 -13.89 -1.11
CA LEU A 59 5.88 -13.85 -2.54
C LEU A 59 7.31 -13.35 -2.73
N THR A 60 8.20 -14.15 -3.31
CA THR A 60 9.63 -13.81 -3.48
C THR A 60 10.20 -14.40 -4.76
N GLY A 61 11.29 -13.81 -5.25
CA GLY A 61 12.14 -14.43 -6.26
C GLY A 61 13.05 -13.41 -6.95
N THR A 62 13.84 -13.91 -7.90
CA THR A 62 14.78 -13.09 -8.66
C THR A 62 14.13 -12.51 -9.93
N ILE A 63 14.22 -11.20 -10.09
CA ILE A 63 13.80 -10.49 -11.29
C ILE A 63 14.81 -9.36 -11.57
N PHE A 64 15.18 -9.16 -12.84
CA PHE A 64 16.25 -8.23 -13.24
C PHE A 64 17.57 -8.38 -12.45
N GLY A 65 17.93 -9.62 -12.10
CA GLY A 65 19.16 -9.94 -11.36
C GLY A 65 19.14 -9.55 -9.88
N ARG A 66 17.97 -9.20 -9.32
CA ARG A 66 17.81 -8.79 -7.92
C ARG A 66 16.76 -9.65 -7.23
N GLU A 67 17.01 -9.99 -5.97
CA GLU A 67 16.00 -10.59 -5.11
C GLU A 67 14.92 -9.56 -4.76
N ARG A 68 13.66 -9.92 -5.02
CA ARG A 68 12.49 -9.09 -4.71
C ARG A 68 11.51 -9.85 -3.86
N ARG A 69 10.69 -9.10 -3.12
CA ARG A 69 9.67 -9.62 -2.22
C ARG A 69 8.39 -8.80 -2.24
N GLY A 70 7.26 -9.50 -2.09
CA GLY A 70 5.96 -8.90 -1.90
C GLY A 70 5.50 -8.13 -3.14
N TRP A 71 5.00 -6.91 -2.90
CA TRP A 71 4.61 -5.96 -3.93
C TRP A 71 5.69 -5.77 -5.01
N ASP A 72 6.95 -5.62 -4.62
CA ASP A 72 8.05 -5.35 -5.55
C ASP A 72 8.22 -6.52 -6.54
N TYR A 73 8.16 -7.76 -6.05
CA TYR A 73 8.23 -8.95 -6.91
C TYR A 73 7.00 -9.06 -7.81
N LEU A 74 5.79 -8.87 -7.26
CA LEU A 74 4.54 -8.89 -8.03
C LEU A 74 4.59 -7.90 -9.20
N ARG A 75 4.90 -6.63 -8.91
CA ARG A 75 4.92 -5.56 -9.90
C ARG A 75 6.01 -5.79 -10.95
N GLU A 76 7.23 -6.12 -10.53
CA GLU A 76 8.34 -6.36 -11.47
C GLU A 76 8.13 -7.62 -12.32
N SER A 77 7.41 -8.63 -11.82
CA SER A 77 7.06 -9.83 -12.60
C SER A 77 6.06 -9.50 -13.71
N PHE A 78 5.01 -8.74 -13.40
CA PHE A 78 4.08 -8.23 -14.41
C PHE A 78 4.77 -7.30 -15.41
N LEU A 79 5.71 -6.47 -14.94
CA LEU A 79 6.49 -5.57 -15.79
C LEU A 79 7.37 -6.35 -16.78
N ALA A 80 8.06 -7.39 -16.30
CA ALA A 80 8.85 -8.28 -17.15
C ALA A 80 7.97 -8.98 -18.18
N ALA A 81 6.81 -9.50 -17.78
CA ALA A 81 5.88 -10.18 -18.68
C ALA A 81 5.31 -9.22 -19.73
N ALA A 82 4.88 -8.01 -19.33
CA ALA A 82 4.28 -7.01 -20.22
C ALA A 82 5.29 -6.45 -21.24
N ARG A 83 6.59 -6.47 -20.92
CA ARG A 83 7.65 -6.14 -21.88
C ARG A 83 7.71 -7.13 -23.05
N HIS A 84 7.34 -8.38 -22.83
CA HIS A 84 7.30 -9.42 -23.87
C HIS A 84 5.94 -9.48 -24.57
N ASP A 85 4.85 -9.37 -23.81
CA ASP A 85 3.49 -9.35 -24.33
C ASP A 85 2.67 -8.30 -23.57
N ALA A 86 2.51 -7.11 -24.17
CA ALA A 86 1.73 -6.03 -23.57
C ALA A 86 0.23 -6.38 -23.45
N SER A 87 -0.27 -7.37 -24.21
CA SER A 87 -1.68 -7.75 -24.16
C SER A 87 -2.06 -8.42 -22.84
N ILE A 88 -1.10 -8.91 -22.03
CA ILE A 88 -1.44 -9.59 -20.76
C ILE A 88 -2.21 -8.71 -19.78
N VAL A 89 -2.18 -7.39 -19.95
CA VAL A 89 -2.94 -6.42 -19.15
C VAL A 89 -4.09 -5.79 -19.93
N SER A 90 -4.39 -6.26 -21.15
CA SER A 90 -5.52 -5.74 -21.93
C SER A 90 -6.86 -6.21 -21.34
N PRO A 91 -7.94 -5.41 -21.47
CA PRO A 91 -9.27 -5.79 -20.98
C PRO A 91 -9.73 -7.18 -21.42
N SER A 92 -9.57 -7.51 -22.70
CA SER A 92 -9.96 -8.82 -23.25
C SER A 92 -9.17 -9.98 -22.63
N ARG A 93 -7.86 -9.82 -22.44
CA ARG A 93 -7.00 -10.84 -21.84
C ARG A 93 -7.25 -10.98 -20.34
N LEU A 94 -7.62 -9.89 -19.66
CA LEU A 94 -8.01 -9.91 -18.26
C LEU A 94 -9.35 -10.62 -18.03
N ALA A 95 -10.30 -10.51 -18.98
CA ALA A 95 -11.60 -11.18 -18.89
C ALA A 95 -11.50 -12.73 -18.95
N GLU A 96 -10.41 -13.25 -19.53
CA GLU A 96 -10.13 -14.68 -19.71
C GLU A 96 -8.88 -15.14 -18.93
N PHE A 97 -8.42 -14.35 -17.96
CA PHE A 97 -7.15 -14.56 -17.28
C PHE A 97 -7.13 -15.83 -16.42
N THR A 98 -6.11 -16.67 -16.54
CA THR A 98 -6.08 -17.96 -15.84
C THR A 98 -5.11 -17.99 -14.66
N ILE A 99 -5.34 -18.91 -13.73
CA ILE A 99 -4.37 -19.21 -12.65
C ILE A 99 -3.03 -19.68 -13.25
N ALA A 100 -3.05 -20.41 -14.36
CA ALA A 100 -1.84 -20.84 -15.05
C ALA A 100 -1.02 -19.65 -15.57
N GLN A 101 -1.67 -18.63 -16.15
CA GLN A 101 -1.01 -17.40 -16.55
C GLN A 101 -0.45 -16.63 -15.35
N LEU A 102 -1.21 -16.51 -14.25
CA LEU A 102 -0.71 -15.89 -13.02
C LEU A 102 0.55 -16.60 -12.51
N ASN A 103 0.53 -17.92 -12.43
CA ASN A 103 1.67 -18.73 -11.97
C ASN A 103 2.87 -18.61 -12.92
N SER A 104 2.63 -18.52 -14.23
CA SER A 104 3.67 -18.31 -15.24
C SER A 104 4.36 -16.96 -15.05
N ILE A 105 3.59 -15.88 -14.88
CA ILE A 105 4.12 -14.53 -14.62
C ILE A 105 4.94 -14.51 -13.33
N LEU A 106 4.44 -15.17 -12.28
CA LEU A 106 5.11 -15.26 -10.98
C LEU A 106 6.20 -16.35 -10.93
N LYS A 107 6.54 -16.98 -12.06
CA LYS A 107 7.56 -18.03 -12.19
C LYS A 107 7.42 -19.15 -11.13
N GLY A 108 6.18 -19.51 -10.81
CA GLY A 108 5.86 -20.54 -9.81
C GLY A 108 6.01 -20.10 -8.34
N SER A 109 6.37 -18.84 -8.06
CA SER A 109 6.40 -18.31 -6.69
C SER A 109 4.99 -18.33 -6.09
N PRO A 110 4.79 -18.91 -4.89
CA PRO A 110 3.46 -19.12 -4.33
C PRO A 110 2.81 -17.78 -3.96
N ILE A 111 1.58 -17.59 -4.41
CA ILE A 111 0.72 -16.46 -4.02
C ILE A 111 -0.54 -16.97 -3.33
N LYS A 112 -0.87 -16.40 -2.16
CA LYS A 112 -2.06 -16.80 -1.38
C LYS A 112 -3.33 -16.45 -2.17
N ARG A 113 -4.32 -17.35 -2.19
CA ARG A 113 -5.65 -17.15 -2.82
C ARG A 113 -5.56 -16.80 -4.32
N PRO A 114 -4.91 -17.64 -5.16
CA PRO A 114 -4.70 -17.34 -6.57
C PRO A 114 -6.02 -17.29 -7.35
N LYS A 115 -7.00 -18.14 -7.01
CA LYS A 115 -8.32 -18.16 -7.64
C LYS A 115 -9.02 -16.81 -7.48
N GLU A 116 -9.07 -16.30 -6.26
CA GLU A 116 -9.78 -15.06 -5.97
C GLU A 116 -9.04 -13.84 -6.53
N ARG A 117 -7.71 -13.88 -6.68
CA ARG A 117 -6.97 -12.85 -7.42
C ARG A 117 -7.30 -12.87 -8.90
N VAL A 118 -7.43 -14.05 -9.51
CA VAL A 118 -7.88 -14.18 -10.90
C VAL A 118 -9.31 -13.67 -11.06
N GLU A 119 -10.21 -13.96 -10.13
CA GLU A 119 -11.58 -13.40 -10.13
C GLU A 119 -11.59 -11.87 -10.11
N LEU A 120 -10.64 -11.24 -9.40
CA LEU A 120 -10.48 -9.77 -9.42
C LEU A 120 -10.04 -9.24 -10.78
N LEU A 121 -9.17 -9.97 -11.48
CA LEU A 121 -8.73 -9.60 -12.82
C LEU A 121 -9.84 -9.78 -13.86
N HIS A 122 -10.58 -10.89 -13.76
CA HIS A 122 -11.79 -11.13 -14.56
C HIS A 122 -12.79 -9.99 -14.41
N ASP A 123 -13.12 -9.60 -13.17
CA ASP A 123 -14.06 -8.51 -12.90
C ASP A 123 -13.65 -7.20 -13.58
N ILE A 124 -12.36 -6.86 -13.55
CA ILE A 124 -11.81 -5.69 -14.24
C ILE A 124 -11.96 -5.84 -15.76
N GLY A 125 -11.48 -6.95 -16.32
CA GLY A 125 -11.51 -7.20 -17.76
C GLY A 125 -12.93 -7.18 -18.33
N THR A 126 -13.85 -7.91 -17.71
CA THR A 126 -15.26 -7.97 -18.12
C THR A 126 -15.91 -6.60 -18.11
N LYS A 127 -15.80 -5.84 -17.02
CA LYS A 127 -16.44 -4.51 -16.92
C LYS A 127 -15.84 -3.49 -17.89
N MET A 128 -14.53 -3.56 -18.14
CA MET A 128 -13.89 -2.70 -19.14
C MET A 128 -14.35 -3.06 -20.56
N CYS A 129 -14.47 -4.35 -20.89
CA CYS A 129 -15.01 -4.81 -22.17
C CYS A 129 -16.48 -4.37 -22.37
N GLU A 130 -17.34 -4.55 -21.34
CA GLU A 130 -18.74 -4.11 -21.36
C GLU A 130 -18.87 -2.59 -21.57
N ALA A 131 -17.95 -1.82 -20.99
CA ALA A 131 -17.90 -0.36 -21.14
C ALA A 131 -17.22 0.11 -22.43
N GLY A 132 -16.67 -0.80 -23.25
CA GLY A 132 -15.92 -0.46 -24.46
C GLY A 132 -14.62 0.30 -24.19
N TRP A 133 -14.02 0.13 -23.02
CA TRP A 133 -12.76 0.77 -22.66
C TRP A 133 -11.57 -0.09 -23.09
N GLU A 134 -10.71 0.46 -23.93
CA GLU A 134 -9.44 -0.20 -24.33
C GLU A 134 -8.37 -0.10 -23.23
N ASP A 135 -8.42 0.98 -22.44
CA ASP A 135 -7.50 1.25 -21.34
C ASP A 135 -8.16 2.03 -20.20
N ILE A 136 -7.42 2.14 -19.10
CA ILE A 136 -7.88 2.85 -17.90
C ILE A 136 -7.93 4.37 -18.09
N ASP A 137 -7.28 4.92 -19.12
CA ASP A 137 -7.33 6.36 -19.41
C ASP A 137 -8.71 6.78 -19.91
N ALA A 138 -9.49 5.88 -20.51
CA ALA A 138 -10.89 6.13 -20.83
C ALA A 138 -11.68 6.56 -19.58
N LEU A 139 -11.48 5.87 -18.45
CA LEU A 139 -12.12 6.20 -17.17
C LEU A 139 -11.60 7.53 -16.61
N TYR A 140 -10.30 7.79 -16.69
CA TYR A 140 -9.69 9.03 -16.23
C TYR A 140 -10.17 10.27 -17.03
N ARG A 141 -10.31 10.13 -18.35
CA ARG A 141 -10.91 11.16 -19.22
C ARG A 141 -12.38 11.37 -18.89
N GLY A 142 -13.15 10.29 -18.72
CA GLY A 142 -14.56 10.33 -18.32
C GLY A 142 -14.77 11.04 -16.97
N ALA A 143 -13.86 10.82 -16.02
CA ALA A 143 -13.83 11.52 -14.73
C ALA A 143 -13.41 13.00 -14.82
N GLN A 144 -13.14 13.52 -16.02
CA GLN A 144 -12.64 14.87 -16.27
C GLN A 144 -11.40 15.21 -15.42
N ARG A 145 -10.54 14.21 -15.20
CA ARG A 145 -9.32 14.32 -14.40
C ARG A 145 -9.58 14.71 -12.93
N ALA A 146 -10.77 14.45 -12.41
CA ALA A 146 -11.13 14.72 -11.02
C ALA A 146 -11.15 13.42 -10.20
N LEU A 147 -10.56 13.45 -9.01
CA LEU A 147 -10.63 12.39 -8.01
C LEU A 147 -12.06 12.21 -7.51
N LEU A 148 -12.71 13.32 -7.16
CA LEU A 148 -14.10 13.33 -6.69
C LEU A 148 -14.95 14.32 -7.47
N ARG A 149 -16.19 13.91 -7.75
CA ARG A 149 -17.21 14.75 -8.36
C ARG A 149 -18.54 14.59 -7.64
N LYS A 150 -19.32 15.67 -7.62
CA LYS A 150 -20.64 15.70 -6.98
C LYS A 150 -21.64 14.74 -7.63
N ASP A 151 -21.49 14.52 -8.93
CA ASP A 151 -22.33 13.61 -9.73
C ASP A 151 -21.92 12.13 -9.63
N GLY A 152 -20.91 11.79 -8.82
CA GLY A 152 -20.44 10.41 -8.67
C GLY A 152 -19.45 9.95 -9.74
N SER A 153 -19.09 10.80 -10.71
CA SER A 153 -18.23 10.40 -11.83
C SER A 153 -16.72 10.63 -11.63
N GLY A 154 -16.27 11.01 -10.43
CA GLY A 154 -14.84 11.13 -10.14
C GLY A 154 -14.13 9.77 -10.18
N ILE A 155 -12.83 9.74 -10.50
CA ILE A 155 -12.10 8.48 -10.73
C ILE A 155 -12.13 7.57 -9.50
N LEU A 156 -12.06 8.11 -8.27
CA LEU A 156 -12.15 7.31 -7.04
C LEU A 156 -13.54 6.69 -6.83
N GLN A 157 -14.59 7.32 -7.35
CA GLN A 157 -15.97 6.82 -7.25
C GLN A 157 -16.22 5.78 -8.34
N GLN A 158 -15.71 6.00 -9.55
CA GLN A 158 -15.84 5.07 -10.66
C GLN A 158 -15.02 3.79 -10.46
N LEU A 159 -13.81 3.88 -9.89
CA LEU A 159 -12.99 2.71 -9.55
C LEU A 159 -13.73 1.74 -8.60
N ALA A 160 -14.59 2.23 -7.72
CA ALA A 160 -15.34 1.39 -6.78
C ALA A 160 -16.31 0.41 -7.48
N ALA A 161 -16.59 0.60 -8.77
CA ALA A 161 -17.34 -0.37 -9.56
C ALA A 161 -16.56 -1.68 -9.75
N PHE A 162 -15.23 -1.66 -9.73
CA PHE A 162 -14.41 -2.87 -9.76
C PHE A 162 -14.31 -3.50 -8.38
N ARG A 163 -14.52 -4.82 -8.28
CA ARG A 163 -14.52 -5.57 -7.02
C ARG A 163 -13.21 -5.40 -6.24
N ALA A 164 -12.09 -5.27 -6.95
CA ALA A 164 -10.77 -5.06 -6.34
C ALA A 164 -10.62 -3.68 -5.65
N TYR A 165 -11.46 -2.71 -6.01
CA TYR A 165 -11.35 -1.30 -5.64
C TYR A 165 -12.55 -0.81 -4.83
N ALA A 166 -13.42 -1.73 -4.40
CA ALA A 166 -14.67 -1.45 -3.68
C ALA A 166 -14.48 -1.13 -2.19
N ASP A 167 -13.24 -1.15 -1.67
CA ASP A 167 -12.96 -0.81 -0.27
C ASP A 167 -13.56 0.57 0.10
N PRO A 168 -14.38 0.68 1.16
CA PRO A 168 -14.99 1.95 1.55
C PRO A 168 -13.95 3.01 1.96
N LEU A 169 -12.76 2.61 2.41
CA LEU A 169 -11.65 3.52 2.68
C LEU A 169 -10.77 3.78 1.44
N ARG A 170 -11.11 3.16 0.31
CA ARG A 170 -10.50 3.35 -1.00
C ARG A 170 -9.00 3.11 -0.99
N LYS A 171 -8.49 2.17 -0.18
CA LYS A 171 -7.05 1.91 -0.06
C LYS A 171 -6.41 1.69 -1.44
N LYS A 172 -6.88 0.70 -2.20
CA LYS A 172 -6.34 0.38 -3.53
C LYS A 172 -6.60 1.51 -4.54
N SER A 173 -7.75 2.17 -4.50
CA SER A 173 -8.07 3.27 -5.42
C SER A 173 -7.16 4.49 -5.18
N ASN A 174 -6.91 4.84 -3.91
CA ASN A 174 -5.96 5.87 -3.52
C ASN A 174 -4.54 5.48 -3.93
N TYR A 175 -4.14 4.22 -3.72
CA TYR A 175 -2.79 3.77 -4.08
C TYR A 175 -2.56 3.82 -5.59
N PHE A 176 -3.51 3.30 -6.36
CA PHE A 176 -3.48 3.35 -7.82
C PHE A 176 -3.41 4.79 -8.32
N CYS A 177 -4.30 5.68 -7.86
CA CYS A 177 -4.26 7.09 -8.25
C CYS A 177 -2.94 7.79 -7.87
N ALA A 178 -2.37 7.47 -6.70
CA ALA A 178 -1.07 7.99 -6.28
C ALA A 178 0.05 7.52 -7.19
N ILE A 179 0.13 6.22 -7.52
CA ILE A 179 1.15 5.71 -8.45
C ILE A 179 1.03 6.37 -9.82
N MET A 180 -0.20 6.50 -10.35
CA MET A 180 -0.44 7.14 -11.64
C MET A 180 -0.01 8.62 -11.66
N GLN A 181 -0.21 9.35 -10.55
CA GLN A 181 0.27 10.72 -10.41
C GLN A 181 1.79 10.79 -10.28
N ASN A 182 2.38 9.94 -9.44
CA ASN A 182 3.81 9.96 -9.12
C ASN A 182 4.69 9.54 -10.31
N GLN A 183 4.15 8.75 -11.24
CA GLN A 183 4.78 8.39 -12.51
C GLN A 183 4.54 9.42 -13.62
N GLY A 184 3.83 10.52 -13.33
CA GLY A 184 3.51 11.56 -14.31
C GLY A 184 2.49 11.14 -15.37
N LEU A 185 1.84 9.98 -15.23
CA LEU A 185 0.82 9.50 -16.16
C LEU A 185 -0.45 10.34 -16.05
N TRP A 186 -0.87 10.65 -14.82
CA TRP A 186 -2.06 11.45 -14.54
C TRP A 186 -1.75 12.73 -13.77
N ARG A 187 -2.59 13.74 -13.97
CA ARG A 187 -2.57 15.02 -13.24
C ARG A 187 -3.99 15.45 -12.89
N PHE A 188 -4.34 15.25 -11.62
CA PHE A 188 -5.67 15.55 -11.11
C PHE A 188 -5.93 17.06 -10.97
N ARG A 189 -7.19 17.47 -11.15
CA ARG A 189 -7.64 18.86 -10.94
C ARG A 189 -7.83 19.20 -9.45
N ASP A 190 -8.03 18.19 -8.62
CA ASP A 190 -8.39 18.28 -7.21
C ASP A 190 -7.48 17.39 -6.33
N PRO A 191 -6.13 17.51 -6.42
CA PRO A 191 -5.18 16.59 -5.77
C PRO A 191 -5.32 16.50 -4.25
N GLY A 192 -5.93 17.51 -3.60
CA GLY A 192 -6.24 17.49 -2.17
C GLY A 192 -7.26 16.42 -1.75
N ASN A 193 -7.97 15.81 -2.69
CA ASN A 193 -8.89 14.70 -2.45
C ASN A 193 -8.19 13.32 -2.43
N LEU A 194 -6.89 13.26 -2.73
CA LEU A 194 -6.14 12.01 -2.74
C LEU A 194 -5.80 11.60 -1.29
N GLY A 195 -6.42 10.51 -0.83
CA GLY A 195 -6.20 9.99 0.52
C GLY A 195 -4.97 9.09 0.64
N PRO A 196 -4.53 8.76 1.88
CA PRO A 196 -3.50 7.76 2.10
C PRO A 196 -4.05 6.33 1.88
N PRO A 197 -3.33 5.45 1.17
CA PRO A 197 -3.70 4.05 1.00
C PRO A 197 -3.29 3.19 2.20
N VAL A 198 -3.94 3.44 3.33
CA VAL A 198 -3.62 2.80 4.62
C VAL A 198 -3.69 1.28 4.57
N ASN A 199 -2.57 0.63 4.81
CA ASN A 199 -2.46 -0.82 4.97
C ASN A 199 -2.17 -1.24 6.43
N TYR A 200 -2.07 -2.56 6.64
CA TYR A 200 -1.84 -3.15 7.96
C TYR A 200 -0.49 -2.77 8.59
N HIS A 201 0.54 -2.52 7.77
CA HIS A 201 1.85 -2.08 8.25
C HIS A 201 1.77 -0.69 8.91
N GLU A 202 1.05 0.25 8.29
CA GLU A 202 0.88 1.59 8.85
C GLU A 202 0.03 1.56 10.12
N SER A 203 -1.02 0.73 10.14
CA SER A 203 -1.81 0.50 11.36
C SER A 203 -0.93 0.00 12.52
N ARG A 204 -0.03 -0.97 12.27
CA ARG A 204 0.94 -1.44 13.27
C ARG A 204 1.88 -0.34 13.72
N LEU A 205 2.47 0.41 12.79
CA LEU A 205 3.40 1.50 13.11
C LEU A 205 2.71 2.54 14.00
N LEU A 206 1.56 3.06 13.58
CA LEU A 206 0.83 4.09 14.32
C LEU A 206 0.33 3.60 15.69
N ALA A 207 -0.02 2.32 15.82
CA ALA A 207 -0.35 1.72 17.10
C ALA A 207 0.88 1.64 18.03
N ARG A 208 2.03 1.19 17.52
CA ARG A 208 3.32 1.14 18.26
C ARG A 208 3.87 2.51 18.64
N LEU A 209 3.62 3.53 17.81
CA LEU A 209 3.91 4.93 18.13
C LEU A 209 2.96 5.50 19.21
N GLY A 210 1.95 4.73 19.63
CA GLY A 210 0.94 5.16 20.59
C GLY A 210 -0.02 6.22 20.05
N ILE A 211 -0.05 6.43 18.72
CA ILE A 211 -0.94 7.37 18.04
C ILE A 211 -2.36 6.80 18.01
N LEU A 212 -2.49 5.49 17.74
CA LEU A 212 -3.78 4.81 17.82
C LEU A 212 -4.01 4.31 19.25
N ARG A 213 -5.05 4.84 19.90
CA ARG A 213 -5.48 4.36 21.23
C ARG A 213 -6.54 3.28 21.05
N ILE A 214 -6.11 2.03 21.25
CA ILE A 214 -6.94 0.84 21.28
C ILE A 214 -7.48 0.68 22.71
N ALA A 215 -8.73 1.09 22.91
CA ALA A 215 -9.37 1.06 24.24
C ALA A 215 -10.03 -0.30 24.56
N ASP A 216 -10.32 -1.08 23.52
CA ASP A 216 -10.90 -2.41 23.64
C ASP A 216 -9.80 -3.42 24.02
N PRO A 217 -9.86 -4.04 25.22
CA PRO A 217 -8.88 -5.02 25.66
C PRO A 217 -8.81 -6.26 24.78
N GLU A 218 -9.93 -6.69 24.19
CA GLU A 218 -9.97 -7.88 23.33
C GLU A 218 -9.22 -7.62 22.04
N LEU A 219 -9.52 -6.51 21.35
CA LEU A 219 -8.80 -6.08 20.16
C LEU A 219 -7.30 -5.87 20.45
N HIS A 220 -6.97 -5.28 21.61
CA HIS A 220 -5.58 -5.12 22.02
C HIS A 220 -4.87 -6.48 22.14
N GLU A 221 -5.49 -7.47 22.79
CA GLU A 221 -4.93 -8.81 22.93
C GLU A 221 -4.82 -9.52 21.57
N LYS A 222 -5.82 -9.40 20.68
CA LYS A 222 -5.76 -9.93 19.31
C LYS A 222 -4.53 -9.40 18.57
N LEU A 223 -4.33 -8.08 18.59
CA LEU A 223 -3.18 -7.46 17.93
C LEU A 223 -1.85 -7.86 18.57
N ARG A 224 -1.80 -8.04 19.89
CA ARG A 224 -0.58 -8.50 20.58
C ARG A 224 -0.24 -9.96 20.26
N ARG A 225 -1.26 -10.82 20.16
CA ARG A 225 -1.12 -12.26 19.87
C ARG A 225 -1.04 -12.57 18.37
N GLY A 226 -1.38 -11.62 17.51
CA GLY A 226 -1.50 -11.84 16.07
C GLY A 226 -2.72 -12.68 15.70
N TRP A 227 -3.79 -12.60 16.48
CA TRP A 227 -5.05 -13.26 16.18
C TRP A 227 -5.84 -12.48 15.12
N GLU A 228 -6.75 -13.18 14.47
CA GLU A 228 -7.65 -12.59 13.49
C GLU A 228 -8.51 -11.49 14.13
N VAL A 229 -8.62 -10.37 13.42
CA VAL A 229 -9.51 -9.26 13.73
C VAL A 229 -10.73 -9.31 12.81
N THR A 230 -11.87 -8.86 13.30
CA THR A 230 -13.09 -8.74 12.50
C THR A 230 -12.94 -7.66 11.44
N GLU A 231 -13.79 -7.68 10.41
CA GLU A 231 -13.84 -6.62 9.40
C GLU A 231 -14.14 -5.24 10.02
N GLU A 232 -14.97 -5.18 11.06
CA GLU A 232 -15.27 -3.95 11.80
C GLU A 232 -14.06 -3.43 12.58
N GLU A 233 -13.32 -4.33 13.24
CA GLU A 233 -12.08 -3.99 13.95
C GLU A 233 -11.01 -3.46 12.99
N ASP A 234 -10.77 -4.16 11.87
CA ASP A 234 -9.84 -3.73 10.82
C ASP A 234 -10.26 -2.39 10.22
N PHE A 235 -11.54 -2.23 9.87
CA PHE A 235 -12.07 -0.96 9.35
C PHE A 235 -11.89 0.18 10.36
N ALA A 236 -12.17 -0.05 11.64
CA ALA A 236 -12.00 0.95 12.69
C ALA A 236 -10.53 1.36 12.88
N LEU A 237 -9.59 0.40 12.81
CA LEU A 237 -8.15 0.64 12.85
C LEU A 237 -7.70 1.46 11.63
N ARG A 238 -8.00 1.00 10.41
CA ARG A 238 -7.63 1.70 9.17
C ARG A 238 -8.23 3.09 9.09
N LYS A 239 -9.49 3.27 9.52
CA LYS A 239 -10.14 4.59 9.56
C LYS A 239 -9.47 5.54 10.54
N ALA A 240 -9.00 5.05 11.69
CA ALA A 240 -8.25 5.87 12.63
C ALA A 240 -6.85 6.22 12.10
N ALA A 241 -6.14 5.24 11.54
CA ALA A 241 -4.85 5.46 10.87
C ALA A 241 -4.97 6.48 9.72
N TYR A 242 -6.00 6.36 8.87
CA TYR A 242 -6.30 7.32 7.81
C TYR A 242 -6.43 8.74 8.34
N ARG A 243 -7.21 8.92 9.42
CA ARG A 243 -7.39 10.24 10.06
C ARG A 243 -6.09 10.78 10.65
N ALA A 244 -5.26 9.93 11.24
CA ALA A 244 -3.96 10.32 11.76
C ALA A 244 -3.05 10.82 10.65
N ILE A 245 -2.88 10.03 9.58
CA ILE A 245 -2.02 10.36 8.43
C ILE A 245 -2.47 11.66 7.77
N VAL A 246 -3.78 11.85 7.53
CA VAL A 246 -4.31 13.11 6.97
C VAL A 246 -4.00 14.31 7.87
N ARG A 247 -4.10 14.17 9.20
CA ARG A 247 -3.79 15.26 10.12
C ARG A 247 -2.30 15.61 10.14
N VAL A 248 -1.42 14.60 10.14
CA VAL A 248 0.02 14.79 10.08
C VAL A 248 0.40 15.45 8.75
N ALA A 249 -0.07 14.91 7.62
CA ALA A 249 0.18 15.46 6.30
C ALA A 249 -0.24 16.93 6.19
N LYS A 250 -1.45 17.27 6.69
CA LYS A 250 -1.94 18.65 6.73
C LYS A 250 -1.07 19.56 7.60
N ALA A 251 -0.64 19.10 8.78
CA ALA A 251 0.20 19.89 9.69
C ALA A 251 1.62 20.14 9.12
N LEU A 252 2.09 19.25 8.26
CA LEU A 252 3.41 19.33 7.61
C LEU A 252 3.36 19.94 6.21
N ASN A 253 2.17 20.30 5.71
CA ASN A 253 1.95 20.78 4.35
C ASN A 253 2.51 19.83 3.26
N VAL A 254 2.30 18.52 3.44
CA VAL A 254 2.65 17.48 2.47
C VAL A 254 1.41 16.72 2.00
N SER A 255 1.54 15.96 0.91
CA SER A 255 0.45 15.09 0.45
C SER A 255 0.24 13.93 1.44
N PRO A 256 -1.00 13.44 1.62
CA PRO A 256 -1.22 12.20 2.36
C PRO A 256 -0.51 10.98 1.74
N SER A 257 -0.23 11.02 0.43
CA SER A 257 0.55 9.97 -0.25
C SER A 257 2.02 10.01 0.18
N ALA A 258 2.67 11.17 0.28
CA ALA A 258 4.03 11.30 0.81
C ALA A 258 4.14 10.77 2.23
N MET A 259 3.16 11.10 3.08
CA MET A 259 3.11 10.58 4.44
C MET A 259 2.91 9.06 4.48
N HIS A 260 2.01 8.50 3.64
CA HIS A 260 1.86 7.06 3.48
C HIS A 260 3.17 6.38 3.08
N TYR A 261 3.86 6.92 2.07
CA TYR A 261 5.10 6.36 1.54
C TYR A 261 6.20 6.30 2.60
N LEU A 262 6.30 7.34 3.44
CA LEU A 262 7.19 7.36 4.59
C LEU A 262 6.81 6.27 5.60
N ASP A 263 5.57 6.30 6.11
CA ASP A 263 5.10 5.39 7.15
C ASP A 263 5.18 3.93 6.70
N TRP A 264 4.80 3.63 5.46
CA TRP A 264 4.87 2.29 4.89
C TRP A 264 6.31 1.77 4.79
N ASN A 265 7.25 2.59 4.35
CA ASN A 265 8.66 2.19 4.24
C ASN A 265 9.28 1.93 5.61
N PHE A 266 9.00 2.78 6.60
CA PHE A 266 9.42 2.55 7.97
C PHE A 266 8.76 1.32 8.57
N ALA A 267 7.45 1.15 8.38
CA ALA A 267 6.72 0.01 8.92
C ALA A 267 7.23 -1.32 8.33
N ARG A 268 7.43 -1.40 7.01
CA ARG A 268 7.87 -2.61 6.31
C ARG A 268 9.33 -2.97 6.60
N ASN A 269 10.23 -1.99 6.63
CA ASN A 269 11.68 -2.24 6.63
C ASN A 269 12.36 -1.98 7.98
N CYS A 270 11.74 -1.22 8.88
CA CYS A 270 12.33 -0.81 10.15
C CYS A 270 11.52 -1.27 11.36
N CYS A 271 10.19 -1.10 11.36
CA CYS A 271 9.30 -1.51 12.44
C CYS A 271 8.68 -2.89 12.15
N THR A 272 9.52 -3.90 11.90
CA THR A 272 9.09 -5.25 11.56
C THR A 272 8.44 -5.97 12.75
N ARG A 273 7.83 -7.13 12.53
CA ARG A 273 7.09 -7.88 13.57
C ARG A 273 8.01 -8.30 14.72
N SER A 274 9.12 -8.97 14.38
CA SER A 274 10.04 -9.61 15.32
C SER A 274 11.32 -8.82 15.58
N ASN A 275 11.97 -8.30 14.54
CA ASN A 275 13.27 -7.62 14.66
C ASN A 275 13.18 -6.14 14.22
N PRO A 276 12.57 -5.25 15.02
CA PRO A 276 12.54 -3.83 14.68
C PRO A 276 13.88 -3.15 15.00
N HIS A 277 14.31 -2.21 14.15
CA HIS A 277 15.59 -1.52 14.29
C HIS A 277 15.51 -0.33 15.27
N CYS A 278 14.83 -0.52 16.40
CA CYS A 278 14.57 0.52 17.38
C CYS A 278 15.86 1.00 18.08
N THR A 279 16.76 0.08 18.40
CA THR A 279 18.01 0.36 19.15
C THR A 279 19.25 0.39 18.26
N GLY A 280 19.13 -0.06 17.01
CA GLY A 280 20.19 -0.06 16.01
C GLY A 280 19.74 -0.74 14.71
N CYS A 281 20.34 -0.35 13.60
CA CYS A 281 20.20 -0.98 12.29
C CYS A 281 21.45 -1.83 12.03
N ASP A 282 21.25 -3.05 11.55
CA ASP A 282 22.32 -3.91 11.06
C ASP A 282 22.23 -4.05 9.52
N ALA A 283 23.00 -4.98 8.96
CA ALA A 283 23.01 -5.27 7.53
C ALA A 283 21.65 -5.77 6.97
N SER A 284 20.70 -6.17 7.83
CA SER A 284 19.35 -6.57 7.41
C SER A 284 18.42 -5.37 7.13
N CYS A 285 18.85 -4.14 7.43
CA CYS A 285 18.08 -2.94 7.15
C CYS A 285 18.05 -2.61 5.65
N VAL A 286 16.91 -2.95 5.03
CA VAL A 286 16.62 -2.68 3.62
C VAL A 286 15.80 -1.41 3.40
N LEU A 287 15.80 -0.48 4.36
CA LEU A 287 15.11 0.81 4.20
C LEU A 287 15.75 1.56 3.01
N PRO A 288 14.95 2.01 2.01
CA PRO A 288 15.48 2.71 0.85
C PRO A 288 16.22 3.98 1.25
N THR A 289 17.32 4.28 0.56
CA THR A 289 18.25 5.37 0.92
C THR A 289 17.56 6.71 1.16
N ARG A 290 16.57 7.06 0.35
CA ARG A 290 15.83 8.32 0.46
C ARG A 290 15.04 8.47 1.77
N TYR A 291 14.68 7.36 2.42
CA TYR A 291 13.98 7.35 3.71
C TYR A 291 14.92 7.17 4.89
N ARG A 292 16.23 7.08 4.67
CA ARG A 292 17.25 7.13 5.74
C ARG A 292 17.46 8.59 6.15
N ILE A 293 16.38 9.19 6.64
CA ILE A 293 16.29 10.59 7.04
C ILE A 293 16.64 10.74 8.53
N GLY A 294 17.23 11.88 8.87
CA GLY A 294 17.88 12.11 10.15
C GLY A 294 19.37 11.74 10.06
N GLU A 295 20.23 12.63 10.52
CA GLU A 295 21.65 12.33 10.73
C GLU A 295 21.76 11.16 11.73
N HIS A 296 22.82 10.35 11.67
CA HIS A 296 23.63 9.97 12.85
C HIS A 296 24.59 8.80 12.58
N GLU A 297 25.72 8.90 13.27
CA GLU A 297 26.86 7.98 13.38
C GLU A 297 26.49 6.56 13.87
N ASN A 298 25.23 6.33 14.28
CA ASN A 298 24.68 5.03 14.66
C ASN A 298 23.25 4.88 14.12
N PRO A 299 23.06 4.19 12.97
CA PRO A 299 21.78 4.16 12.28
C PRO A 299 20.74 3.40 13.12
N ARG A 300 19.58 4.01 13.40
CA ARG A 300 18.41 3.37 14.05
C ARG A 300 17.10 3.97 13.52
N CYS A 301 15.96 3.42 13.92
CA CYS A 301 14.64 3.96 13.58
C CYS A 301 14.50 5.43 14.00
N VAL A 302 14.06 6.29 13.08
CA VAL A 302 13.90 7.73 13.35
C VAL A 302 12.83 8.01 14.40
N PHE A 303 11.84 7.12 14.54
CA PHE A 303 10.78 7.25 15.52
C PHE A 303 11.15 6.74 16.92
N SER A 304 12.34 6.17 17.12
CA SER A 304 12.72 5.51 18.38
C SER A 304 12.58 6.40 19.61
N ASP A 305 12.93 7.68 19.49
CA ASP A 305 12.93 8.60 20.64
C ASP A 305 11.51 9.02 21.05
N ILE A 306 10.50 8.79 20.20
CA ILE A 306 9.09 9.10 20.49
C ILE A 306 8.22 7.85 20.62
N CYS A 307 8.77 6.66 20.34
CA CYS A 307 8.01 5.41 20.25
C CYS A 307 7.92 4.72 21.63
N PRO A 308 6.72 4.62 22.23
CA PRO A 308 6.56 3.91 23.51
C PRO A 308 6.81 2.41 23.40
N SER A 309 6.71 1.82 22.19
CA SER A 309 7.01 0.39 21.97
C SER A 309 8.49 0.05 21.76
N ARG A 310 9.38 1.06 21.82
CA ARG A 310 10.83 0.89 21.58
C ARG A 310 11.41 -0.23 22.45
N ASP A 311 11.23 -0.11 23.76
CA ASP A 311 11.87 -0.98 24.75
C ASP A 311 10.94 -2.11 25.24
N LEU A 312 9.74 -2.24 24.65
CA LEU A 312 8.85 -3.36 24.94
C LEU A 312 9.44 -4.67 24.39
N PRO A 313 9.32 -5.79 25.12
CA PRO A 313 9.70 -7.10 24.61
C PRO A 313 8.82 -7.51 23.42
N GLU A 314 9.32 -8.41 22.57
CA GLU A 314 8.66 -8.83 21.32
C GLU A 314 7.19 -9.24 21.52
N GLY A 315 6.89 -10.00 22.58
CA GLY A 315 5.53 -10.47 22.90
C GLY A 315 4.57 -9.42 23.47
N GLU A 316 5.04 -8.20 23.73
CA GLU A 316 4.22 -7.07 24.19
C GLU A 316 3.98 -6.04 23.08
N ARG A 317 4.75 -6.10 21.98
CA ARG A 317 4.56 -5.20 20.85
C ARG A 317 3.36 -5.66 20.01
N LEU A 318 2.48 -4.72 19.70
CA LEU A 318 1.35 -4.98 18.81
C LEU A 318 1.82 -5.41 17.41
N LEU A 319 1.15 -6.40 16.83
CA LEU A 319 1.39 -6.91 15.48
C LEU A 319 0.43 -6.25 14.48
N ASP A 320 0.49 -6.71 13.23
CA ASP A 320 -0.43 -6.25 12.20
C ASP A 320 -1.86 -6.70 12.50
N PRO A 321 -2.88 -5.88 12.22
CA PRO A 321 -4.23 -6.40 12.07
C PRO A 321 -4.23 -7.43 10.94
N PHE A 322 -4.76 -8.61 11.23
CA PHE A 322 -4.85 -9.73 10.31
C PHE A 322 -6.31 -10.10 10.08
N SER A 323 -6.73 -10.16 8.81
CA SER A 323 -7.99 -10.79 8.39
C SER A 323 -7.74 -11.68 7.18
N GLU A 324 -8.55 -12.72 6.99
CA GLU A 324 -8.41 -13.66 5.86
C GLU A 324 -8.90 -13.14 4.50
N THR A 325 -9.38 -11.89 4.44
CA THR A 325 -9.96 -11.30 3.23
C THR A 325 -8.90 -10.92 2.18
N ILE A 326 -9.32 -10.68 0.92
CA ILE A 326 -8.44 -10.08 -0.12
C ILE A 326 -8.94 -8.71 -0.61
N TRP A 327 -10.04 -8.24 -0.04
CA TRP A 327 -10.82 -7.11 -0.56
C TRP A 327 -10.19 -5.76 -0.23
N HIS A 328 -9.33 -5.68 0.79
CA HIS A 328 -8.74 -4.42 1.28
C HIS A 328 -7.34 -4.14 0.72
#